data_AF-A0A968G5C7-F1
#
_entry.id   AF-A0A968G5C7-F1
#
_cell.length_a   1.000
_cell.length_b   1.000
_cell.length_c   1.000
_cell.angle_alpha   90.00
_cell.angle_beta   90.00
_cell.angle_gamma   90.00
#
_symmetry.space_group_name_H-M   'P 1'
#
loop_
_entity.id
_entity.type
_entity.pdbx_description
1 polymer ?
#
loop_
_entity_poly.entity_id
_entity_poly.type
_entity_poly.pdbx_seq_one_letter_code
_entity_poly.pdbx_strand_id
1 'polypeptide(L)'
;NIYFELNGEPRVVTVKDFSVETEEEAHEKADPDNSKHVGAPMPGKIFKVLASVGEQVSAGETLLTTEAMKMETNVKAKVDGVVAEIRFAEGDHVDQGDLLVVLE
;
A
#
# COMPACT_ATOMS: atom_id res chain seq x y z
N ASN A 1 1.31 -24.15 12.05
CA ASN A 1 1.56 -25.20 13.07
C ASN A 1 1.84 -26.51 12.36
N ILE A 2 2.98 -27.13 12.64
CA ILE A 2 3.36 -28.44 12.08
C ILE A 2 3.10 -29.49 13.15
N TYR A 3 2.45 -30.58 12.74
CA TYR A 3 2.18 -31.76 13.56
C TYR A 3 3.09 -32.89 13.10
N PHE A 4 3.83 -33.50 14.02
CA PHE A 4 4.65 -34.67 13.72
C PHE A 4 4.79 -35.58 14.94
N GLU A 5 5.00 -36.88 14.71
CA GLU A 5 5.26 -37.84 15.77
C GLU A 5 6.77 -38.03 15.95
N LEU A 6 7.26 -37.97 17.19
CA LEU A 6 8.64 -38.30 17.54
C LEU A 6 8.62 -39.42 18.58
N ASN A 7 9.15 -40.59 18.23
CA ASN A 7 9.15 -41.80 19.07
C ASN A 7 7.74 -42.25 19.52
N GLY A 8 6.72 -42.03 18.69
CA GLY A 8 5.33 -42.40 18.99
C GLY A 8 4.56 -41.39 19.85
N GLU A 9 5.17 -40.26 20.23
CA GLU A 9 4.49 -39.15 20.88
C GLU A 9 4.18 -38.03 19.86
N PRO A 10 2.91 -37.60 19.71
CA PRO A 10 2.57 -36.48 18.85
C PRO A 10 3.10 -35.18 19.45
N ARG A 11 3.80 -34.39 18.63
CA ARG A 11 4.30 -33.06 18.98
C ARG A 11 3.78 -32.01 18.02
N VAL A 12 3.58 -30.81 18.56
CA VAL A 12 3.18 -29.61 17.83
C VAL A 12 4.31 -28.61 17.94
N VAL A 13 4.80 -28.13 16.80
CA VAL A 13 5.78 -27.06 16.75
C VAL A 13 5.27 -25.95 15.83
N THR A 14 5.36 -24.72 16.31
CA THR A 14 5.16 -23.52 15.50
C THR A 14 6.47 -23.21 14.81
N VAL A 15 6.54 -23.45 13.50
CA VAL A 15 7.67 -23.05 12.66
C VAL A 15 7.26 -21.79 11.92
N LYS A 16 8.06 -20.72 12.04
CA LYS A 16 7.90 -19.51 11.24
C LYS A 16 8.29 -19.85 9.81
N ASP A 17 7.37 -19.63 8.88
CA ASP A 17 7.65 -19.81 7.46
C ASP A 17 8.51 -18.63 6.98
N PHE A 18 9.69 -18.92 6.44
CA PHE A 18 10.61 -17.92 5.89
C PHE A 18 10.47 -17.77 4.36
N SER A 19 9.56 -18.52 3.73
CA SER A 19 9.25 -18.40 2.30
C SER A 19 8.11 -17.42 2.00
N VAL A 20 7.47 -16.91 3.06
CA VAL A 20 6.56 -15.77 2.98
C VAL A 20 7.40 -14.51 3.09
N GLU A 21 7.60 -13.81 1.98
CA GLU A 21 7.87 -12.37 2.02
C GLU A 21 6.63 -11.75 2.67
N THR A 22 6.63 -11.67 4.00
CA THR A 22 5.60 -10.93 4.72
C THR A 22 5.85 -9.47 4.40
N GLU A 23 5.13 -8.95 3.39
CA GLU A 23 4.78 -7.54 3.26
C GLU A 23 3.88 -7.14 4.46
N GLU A 24 4.38 -7.34 5.68
CA GLU A 24 3.86 -6.72 6.90
C GLU A 24 4.94 -5.77 7.42
N GLU A 25 5.51 -4.95 6.54
CA GLU A 25 6.04 -3.67 7.01
C GLU A 25 4.82 -2.78 7.26
N ALA A 26 4.62 -2.34 8.50
CA ALA A 26 3.56 -1.39 8.80
C ALA A 26 3.83 -0.10 8.02
N HIS A 27 3.17 0.06 6.88
CA HIS A 27 3.32 1.23 6.03
C HIS A 27 2.89 2.49 6.80
N GLU A 28 3.63 3.58 6.57
CA GLU A 28 3.28 4.89 7.12
C GLU A 28 1.85 5.26 6.67
N LYS A 29 1.01 5.71 7.60
CA LYS A 29 -0.36 6.12 7.29
C LYS A 29 -0.40 7.60 6.93
N ALA A 30 -1.24 7.95 5.97
CA ALA A 30 -1.52 9.34 5.66
C ALA A 30 -2.15 10.05 6.86
N ASP A 31 -1.61 11.22 7.21
CA ASP A 31 -2.17 12.08 8.24
C ASP A 31 -3.46 12.72 7.69
N PRO A 32 -4.63 12.47 8.31
CA PRO A 32 -5.89 13.04 7.84
C PRO A 32 -5.95 14.56 7.96
N ASP A 33 -5.17 15.16 8.87
CA ASP A 33 -5.10 16.62 9.08
C ASP A 33 -4.11 17.28 8.11
N ASN A 34 -3.30 16.50 7.39
CA ASN A 34 -2.39 16.99 6.36
C ASN A 34 -3.00 16.84 4.97
N SER A 35 -3.44 17.97 4.38
CA SER A 35 -4.02 18.00 3.03
C SER A 35 -3.05 17.57 1.93
N LYS A 36 -1.75 17.59 2.20
CA LYS A 36 -0.70 17.15 1.28
C LYS A 36 -0.43 15.65 1.32
N HIS A 37 -0.96 14.93 2.33
CA HIS A 37 -0.89 13.48 2.40
C HIS A 37 -2.07 12.87 1.65
N VAL A 38 -1.74 12.05 0.65
CA VAL A 38 -2.71 11.28 -0.12
C VAL A 38 -2.64 9.83 0.34
N GLY A 39 -3.67 9.41 1.06
CA GLY A 39 -3.78 8.04 1.58
C GLY A 39 -4.55 7.11 0.64
N ALA A 40 -4.30 5.81 0.78
CA ALA A 40 -5.06 4.78 0.09
C ALA A 40 -6.52 4.74 0.57
N PRO A 41 -7.52 4.83 -0.34
CA PRO A 41 -8.92 4.90 0.04
C PRO A 41 -9.47 3.56 0.57
N MET A 42 -8.93 2.45 0.07
CA MET A 42 -9.31 1.09 0.42
C MET A 42 -8.11 0.16 0.25
N PRO A 43 -8.11 -1.01 0.91
CA PRO A 43 -7.07 -2.02 0.71
C PRO A 43 -7.14 -2.57 -0.71
N GLY A 44 -5.99 -2.86 -1.31
CA GLY A 44 -5.90 -3.36 -2.67
C GLY A 44 -4.46 -3.37 -3.18
N LYS A 45 -4.34 -3.28 -4.51
CA LYS A 45 -3.05 -3.29 -5.20
C LYS A 45 -2.89 -2.04 -6.05
N ILE A 46 -1.68 -1.50 -6.16
CA ILE A 46 -1.39 -0.42 -7.12
C ILE A 46 -1.44 -1.00 -8.53
N PHE A 47 -2.43 -0.54 -9.30
CA PHE A 47 -2.63 -0.97 -10.68
C PHE A 47 -1.74 -0.16 -11.64
N LYS A 48 -1.72 1.16 -11.47
CA LYS A 48 -0.94 2.05 -12.33
C LYS A 48 -0.53 3.32 -11.59
N VAL A 49 0.71 3.75 -11.77
CA VAL A 49 1.18 5.05 -11.29
C VAL A 49 1.18 6.02 -12.48
N LEU A 50 0.45 7.14 -12.35
CA LEU A 50 0.24 8.09 -13.45
C LEU A 50 1.10 9.35 -13.29
N ALA A 51 1.32 9.77 -12.05
CA ALA A 51 2.14 10.91 -11.72
C ALA A 51 3.61 10.54 -11.52
N SER A 52 4.50 11.51 -11.70
CA SER A 52 5.94 11.39 -11.45
C SER A 52 6.39 12.33 -10.34
N VAL A 53 7.45 11.97 -9.60
CA VAL A 53 8.08 12.88 -8.63
C VAL A 53 8.58 14.14 -9.35
N GLY A 54 8.26 15.31 -8.79
CA GLY A 54 8.54 16.63 -9.36
C GLY A 54 7.46 17.15 -10.33
N GLU A 55 6.42 16.37 -10.60
CA GLU A 55 5.31 16.78 -11.47
C GLU A 55 4.37 17.75 -10.75
N GLN A 56 3.92 18.78 -11.46
CA GLN A 56 2.94 19.74 -10.95
C GLN A 56 1.53 19.21 -11.24
N VAL A 57 0.71 19.09 -10.19
CA VAL A 57 -0.63 18.49 -10.26
C VAL A 57 -1.69 19.45 -9.73
N SER A 58 -2.89 19.37 -10.28
CA SER A 58 -4.06 20.15 -9.84
C SER A 58 -4.98 19.34 -8.93
N ALA A 59 -5.75 19.98 -8.07
CA ALA A 59 -6.76 19.35 -7.25
C ALA A 59 -7.76 18.56 -8.14
N GLY A 60 -7.96 17.29 -7.80
CA GLY A 60 -8.81 16.36 -8.56
C GLY A 60 -8.11 15.64 -9.71
N GLU A 61 -6.84 15.97 -10.01
CA GLU A 61 -6.01 15.24 -10.96
C GLU A 61 -5.68 13.84 -10.44
N THR A 62 -5.67 12.85 -11.33
CA THR A 62 -5.42 11.46 -10.94
C THR A 62 -3.92 11.22 -10.81
N LEU A 63 -3.49 10.77 -9.63
CA LEU A 63 -2.09 10.49 -9.32
C LEU A 63 -1.72 9.04 -9.61
N LEU A 64 -2.61 8.12 -9.25
CA LEU A 64 -2.47 6.69 -9.47
C LEU A 64 -3.83 6.00 -9.43
N THR A 65 -3.86 4.73 -9.82
CA THR A 65 -5.05 3.88 -9.78
C THR A 65 -4.76 2.64 -8.94
N THR A 66 -5.66 2.33 -8.02
CA THR A 66 -5.65 1.10 -7.21
C THR A 66 -6.67 0.11 -7.75
N GLU A 67 -6.39 -1.18 -7.72
CA GLU A 67 -7.34 -2.25 -7.99
C GLU A 67 -7.69 -2.98 -6.69
N ALA A 68 -8.99 -3.12 -6.41
CA ALA A 68 -9.49 -4.03 -5.39
C ALA A 68 -10.70 -4.80 -5.94
N MET A 69 -10.74 -6.12 -5.71
CA MET A 69 -11.85 -6.97 -6.15
C MET A 69 -12.26 -6.79 -7.63
N LYS A 70 -11.28 -6.63 -8.53
CA LYS A 70 -11.46 -6.36 -9.97
C LYS A 70 -12.08 -5.00 -10.30
N MET A 71 -12.08 -4.07 -9.35
CA MET A 71 -12.53 -2.69 -9.53
C MET A 71 -11.36 -1.74 -9.41
N GLU A 72 -11.14 -0.95 -10.46
CA GLU A 72 -10.17 0.13 -10.48
C GLU A 72 -10.75 1.37 -9.80
N THR A 73 -9.95 2.02 -8.97
CA THR A 73 -10.30 3.27 -8.28
C THR A 73 -9.18 4.27 -8.45
N ASN A 74 -9.54 5.46 -8.94
CA ASN A 74 -8.60 6.55 -9.14
C ASN A 74 -8.34 7.30 -7.84
N VAL A 75 -7.07 7.37 -7.46
CA VAL A 75 -6.59 8.19 -6.34
C VAL A 75 -6.20 9.55 -6.89
N LYS A 76 -6.82 10.60 -6.34
CA LYS A 76 -6.72 11.96 -6.85
C LYS A 76 -5.99 12.88 -5.88
N ALA A 77 -5.33 13.90 -6.41
CA ALA A 77 -4.76 14.99 -5.62
C ALA A 77 -5.88 15.74 -4.87
N LYS A 78 -5.68 15.96 -3.57
CA LYS A 78 -6.64 16.71 -2.73
C LYS A 78 -6.54 18.22 -2.93
N VAL A 79 -5.36 18.70 -3.32
CA VAL A 79 -4.99 20.10 -3.48
C VAL A 79 -4.07 20.25 -4.68
N ASP A 80 -3.94 21.47 -5.20
CA ASP A 80 -2.88 21.80 -6.15
C ASP A 80 -1.52 21.68 -5.45
N GLY A 81 -0.49 21.21 -6.16
CA GLY A 81 0.84 21.06 -5.58
C GLY A 81 1.84 20.42 -6.52
N VAL A 82 3.01 20.08 -5.98
CA VAL A 82 4.03 19.29 -6.68
C VAL A 82 4.17 17.93 -6.02
N VAL A 83 4.28 16.86 -6.80
CA VAL A 83 4.50 15.51 -6.25
C VAL A 83 5.91 15.43 -5.66
N ALA A 84 6.00 15.41 -4.34
CA ALA A 84 7.28 15.31 -3.63
C ALA A 84 7.75 13.86 -3.56
N GLU A 85 6.82 12.92 -3.35
CA GLU A 85 7.16 11.52 -3.14
C GLU A 85 6.02 10.58 -3.54
N ILE A 86 6.38 9.42 -4.10
CA ILE A 86 5.48 8.29 -4.36
C ILE A 86 6.08 7.08 -3.65
N ARG A 87 5.33 6.49 -2.72
CA ARG A 87 5.83 5.46 -1.79
C ARG A 87 5.67 4.02 -2.28
N PHE A 88 4.89 3.81 -3.33
CA PHE A 88 4.54 2.48 -3.84
C PHE A 88 4.71 2.40 -5.36
N ALA A 89 5.09 1.22 -5.84
CA ALA A 89 5.21 0.89 -7.24
C ALA A 89 3.99 0.13 -7.77
N GLU A 90 3.85 0.06 -9.09
CA GLU A 90 2.87 -0.81 -9.74
C GLU A 90 3.15 -2.26 -9.35
N GLY A 91 2.14 -2.95 -8.80
CA GLY A 91 2.35 -4.28 -8.24
C GLY A 91 2.12 -4.37 -6.74
N ASP A 92 2.37 -3.30 -6.00
CA ASP A 92 2.46 -3.36 -4.55
C ASP A 92 1.08 -3.45 -3.90
N HIS A 93 1.00 -4.17 -2.78
CA HIS A 93 -0.18 -4.15 -1.92
C HIS A 93 -0.18 -2.91 -1.02
N VAL A 94 -1.38 -2.37 -0.83
CA VAL A 94 -1.64 -1.24 0.06
C VAL A 94 -2.83 -1.55 0.93
N ASP A 95 -2.75 -1.14 2.19
CA ASP A 95 -3.85 -1.14 3.13
C ASP A 95 -4.58 0.19 3.12
N GLN A 96 -5.79 0.20 3.67
CA GLN A 96 -6.52 1.44 3.87
C GLN A 96 -5.67 2.43 4.70
N GLY A 97 -5.61 3.66 4.20
CA GLY A 97 -4.91 4.77 4.86
C GLY A 97 -3.40 4.79 4.64
N ASP A 98 -2.80 3.84 3.93
CA ASP A 98 -1.37 3.89 3.59
C ASP A 98 -1.04 5.18 2.85
N LEU A 99 0.07 5.82 3.22
CA LEU A 99 0.53 7.05 2.59
C LEU A 99 1.08 6.73 1.21
N LEU A 100 0.31 7.07 0.17
CA LEU A 100 0.66 6.77 -1.21
C LEU A 100 1.56 7.84 -1.82
N VAL A 101 1.15 9.10 -1.66
CA VAL A 101 1.78 10.27 -2.27
C VAL A 101 1.86 11.41 -1.26
N VAL A 102 2.99 12.12 -1.28
CA VAL A 102 3.20 13.38 -0.57
C VAL A 102 3.26 14.51 -1.60
N LEU A 103 2.48 15.56 -1.37
CA LEU A 103 2.51 16.78 -2.15
C LEU A 103 3.29 17.90 -1.44
N GLU A 104 3.78 18.87 -2.20
CA GLU A 104 4.42 20.11 -1.76
C GLU A 104 3.60 21.35 -2.12
#